data_AF-A0A8H3UXM0-F1
#
_entry.id   AF-A0A8H3UXM0-F1
#
_cell.length_a   1.000
_cell.length_b   1.000
_cell.length_c   1.000
_cell.angle_alpha   90.00
_cell.angle_beta   90.00
_cell.angle_gamma   90.00
#
_symmetry.space_group_name_H-M   'P 1'
#
loop_
_entity.id
_entity.type
_entity.pdbx_description
1 polymer ?
#
loop_
_entity_poly.entity_id
_entity_poly.type
_entity_poly.pdbx_seq_one_letter_code
_entity_poly.pdbx_strand_id
1 'polypeptide(L)'
;MTDVFFAFAGTGWIFSSQYLSRTIHAGLPEEVNEILNRHDFGSCQNLSTNEFGGWFMACQDVHRRALNLKSETLDWQFPEFQSWLSEHNVQNTKLVMCGNAYVGWNTNGRFIWHGVDDSVPHLLRAKGQLKNMALGLEGAYVALWEDGTCDWKGLERYSGLNELLDGSAVNEIEFVALNPIKAGEFFLLYSNKRAAFVVNHLHGENIRQAVQECNIDIIIDDAAECAITLAVIDNDASTWSDDDSTPTSSPPSDYQDAVSHQIPPAPNTSSREERDEPPECPICTEDLGRDGPRNIDGYITKGTEVRGD
;
A
#
# COMPACT_ATOMS: atom_id res chain seq x y z
N MET A 1 9.23 14.40 9.67
CA MET A 1 8.16 13.53 9.17
C MET A 1 6.88 13.95 9.84
N THR A 2 5.86 14.30 9.07
CA THR A 2 4.51 14.43 9.58
C THR A 2 3.92 13.05 9.42
N ASP A 3 3.68 12.31 10.51
CA ASP A 3 3.09 10.97 10.36
C ASP A 3 1.59 11.14 10.05
N VAL A 4 1.29 11.33 8.78
CA VAL A 4 -0.07 11.38 8.27
C VAL A 4 -0.47 9.96 7.91
N PHE A 5 -1.62 9.54 8.41
CA PHE A 5 -2.22 8.26 8.13
C PHE A 5 -3.53 8.49 7.43
N PHE A 6 -3.73 7.82 6.31
CA PHE A 6 -5.00 7.78 5.63
C PHE A 6 -5.41 6.33 5.37
N ALA A 7 -6.65 5.98 5.71
CA ALA A 7 -7.19 4.67 5.40
C ALA A 7 -8.64 4.80 4.95
N PHE A 8 -9.01 4.09 3.88
CA PHE A 8 -10.40 3.88 3.54
C PHE A 8 -11.01 2.86 4.52
N ALA A 9 -12.24 3.12 4.96
CA ALA A 9 -12.91 2.37 6.02
C ALA A 9 -14.38 2.07 5.67
N GLY A 10 -14.63 0.96 4.99
CA GLY A 10 -15.99 0.59 4.57
C GLY A 10 -16.65 1.70 3.74
N THR A 11 -17.69 2.33 4.28
CA THR A 11 -18.36 3.48 3.64
C THR A 11 -17.69 4.82 3.89
N GLY A 12 -16.62 4.89 4.67
CA GLY A 12 -15.96 6.11 5.12
C GLY A 12 -14.43 6.07 4.95
N TRP A 13 -13.75 6.90 5.73
CA TRP A 13 -12.31 7.10 5.67
C TRP A 13 -11.80 7.66 7.00
N ILE A 14 -10.49 7.58 7.18
CA ILE A 14 -9.80 8.00 8.38
C ILE A 14 -8.60 8.79 7.97
N PHE A 15 -8.45 9.97 8.56
CA PHE A 15 -7.25 10.76 8.43
C PHE A 15 -6.76 11.14 9.82
N SER A 16 -5.52 10.76 10.14
CA SER A 16 -4.87 11.11 11.40
C SER A 16 -3.53 11.75 11.12
N SER A 17 -3.21 12.85 11.79
CA SER A 17 -1.83 13.34 11.90
C SER A 17 -1.29 12.92 13.26
N GLN A 18 -0.02 12.48 13.29
CA GLN A 18 0.91 12.17 14.40
C GLN A 18 0.39 11.84 15.81
N TYR A 19 -0.59 12.57 16.30
CA TYR A 19 -1.29 12.37 17.56
C TYR A 19 -2.76 12.03 17.30
N LEU A 20 -3.20 10.87 17.78
CA LEU A 20 -4.58 10.42 17.69
C LEU A 20 -5.59 11.40 18.34
N SER A 21 -5.11 12.35 19.14
CA SER A 21 -5.89 13.44 19.73
C SER A 21 -6.45 14.47 18.74
N ARG A 22 -5.97 14.50 17.48
CA ARG A 22 -6.50 15.35 16.39
C ARG A 22 -6.93 14.51 15.20
N THR A 23 -7.68 13.46 15.46
CA THR A 23 -8.11 12.57 14.39
C THR A 23 -9.52 12.88 13.96
N ILE A 24 -9.70 13.06 12.66
CA ILE A 24 -11.01 13.18 12.04
C ILE A 24 -11.37 11.79 11.53
N HIS A 25 -12.42 11.24 12.10
CA HIS A 25 -12.91 9.91 11.77
C HIS A 25 -14.33 10.00 11.24
N ALA A 26 -14.56 9.52 10.02
CA ALA A 26 -15.89 9.35 9.45
C ALA A 26 -16.05 7.90 8.99
N GLY A 27 -16.96 7.16 9.61
CA GLY A 27 -17.28 5.78 9.20
C GLY A 27 -16.33 4.70 9.73
N LEU A 28 -15.59 4.98 10.81
CA LEU A 28 -14.92 3.93 11.57
C LEU A 28 -15.93 2.96 12.21
N PRO A 29 -15.61 1.65 12.32
CA PRO A 29 -16.36 0.75 13.18
C PRO A 29 -16.44 1.31 14.61
N GLU A 30 -17.61 1.18 15.24
CA GLU A 30 -17.89 1.71 16.58
C GLU A 30 -16.86 1.25 17.61
N GLU A 31 -16.46 -0.03 17.53
CA GLU A 31 -15.42 -0.64 18.35
C GLU A 31 -14.10 0.12 18.31
N VAL A 32 -13.66 0.55 17.12
CA VAL A 32 -12.42 1.30 16.97
C VAL A 32 -12.56 2.67 17.63
N ASN A 33 -13.69 3.35 17.45
CA ASN A 33 -13.95 4.61 18.12
C ASN A 33 -13.95 4.46 19.65
N GLU A 34 -14.55 3.39 20.19
CA GLU A 34 -14.51 3.12 21.62
C GLU A 34 -13.08 2.91 22.13
N ILE A 35 -12.27 2.15 21.38
CA ILE A 35 -10.87 1.90 21.70
C ILE A 35 -10.09 3.22 21.71
N LEU A 36 -10.23 4.02 20.65
CA LEU A 36 -9.58 5.33 20.49
C LEU A 36 -9.98 6.31 21.61
N ASN A 37 -11.20 6.20 22.14
CA ASN A 37 -11.66 7.03 23.26
C ASN A 37 -11.23 6.50 24.64
N ARG A 38 -10.96 5.20 24.80
CA ARG A 38 -10.60 4.58 26.08
C ARG A 38 -9.11 4.58 26.38
N HIS A 39 -8.27 4.70 25.36
CA HIS A 39 -6.83 4.56 25.49
C HIS A 39 -6.11 5.86 25.16
N ASP A 40 -5.16 6.22 26.02
CA ASP A 40 -4.20 7.28 25.74
C ASP A 40 -3.19 6.78 24.70
N PHE A 41 -3.53 6.98 23.43
CA PHE A 41 -2.62 6.67 22.34
C PHE A 41 -1.62 7.79 22.11
N GLY A 42 -0.35 7.42 21.95
CA GLY A 42 0.72 8.31 21.52
C GLY A 42 0.64 8.55 20.02
N SER A 43 0.65 7.48 19.22
CA SER A 43 0.66 7.55 17.75
C SER A 43 0.03 6.31 17.11
N CYS A 44 -0.72 6.47 16.02
CA CYS A 44 -1.03 5.36 15.10
C CYS A 44 0.18 5.11 14.20
N GLN A 45 0.42 3.87 13.77
CA GLN A 45 1.50 3.50 12.84
C GLN A 45 0.98 2.83 11.57
N ASN A 46 -0.16 2.14 11.68
CA ASN A 46 -0.88 1.54 10.58
C ASN A 46 -2.33 1.32 11.01
N LEU A 47 -3.24 1.58 10.08
CA LEU A 47 -4.65 1.28 10.22
C LEU A 47 -5.13 0.75 8.89
N SER A 48 -5.69 -0.44 8.91
CA SER A 48 -6.21 -1.09 7.73
C SER A 48 -7.60 -1.64 8.02
N THR A 49 -8.46 -1.56 7.01
CA THR A 49 -9.79 -2.15 7.06
C THR A 49 -10.07 -2.87 5.75
N ASN A 50 -11.04 -3.76 5.76
CA ASN A 50 -11.62 -4.33 4.54
C ASN A 50 -13.15 -4.16 4.52
N GLU A 51 -13.76 -4.48 3.39
CA GLU A 51 -15.20 -4.38 3.15
C GLU A 51 -16.06 -5.33 4.00
N PHE A 52 -15.43 -6.30 4.64
CA PHE A 52 -16.11 -7.30 5.46
C PHE A 52 -16.14 -6.93 6.95
N GLY A 53 -15.61 -5.76 7.33
CA GLY A 53 -15.54 -5.31 8.73
C GLY A 53 -14.31 -5.83 9.49
N GLY A 54 -13.37 -6.48 8.80
CA GLY A 54 -12.03 -6.73 9.30
C GLY A 54 -11.29 -5.40 9.48
N TRP A 55 -10.71 -5.18 10.65
CA TRP A 55 -9.85 -4.01 10.89
C TRP A 55 -8.62 -4.41 11.72
N PHE A 56 -7.52 -3.73 11.47
CA PHE A 56 -6.24 -3.89 12.16
C PHE A 56 -5.63 -2.52 12.42
N MET A 57 -5.12 -2.30 13.63
CA MET A 57 -4.45 -1.08 14.03
C MET A 57 -3.15 -1.40 14.76
N ALA A 58 -2.02 -0.97 14.21
CA ALA A 58 -0.76 -0.90 14.93
C ALA A 58 -0.57 0.52 15.45
N CYS A 59 -0.30 0.66 16.74
CA CYS A 59 -0.18 1.95 17.41
C CYS A 59 0.83 1.89 18.56
N GLN A 60 1.17 3.06 19.10
CA GLN A 60 1.92 3.20 20.33
C GLN A 60 1.07 3.92 21.37
N ASP A 61 1.08 3.43 22.61
CA ASP A 61 0.47 4.16 23.73
C ASP A 61 1.35 5.36 24.17
N VAL A 62 0.86 6.18 25.10
CA VAL A 62 1.63 7.30 25.67
C VAL A 62 2.94 6.88 26.35
N HIS A 63 3.10 5.61 26.68
CA HIS A 63 4.34 5.04 27.23
C HIS A 63 5.23 4.43 26.14
N ARG A 64 4.92 4.68 24.86
CA ARG A 64 5.64 4.16 23.68
C ARG A 64 5.64 2.63 23.59
N ARG A 65 4.67 1.96 24.20
CA ARG A 65 4.49 0.52 24.03
C ARG A 65 3.74 0.29 22.72
N ALA A 66 4.32 -0.56 21.87
CA ALA A 66 3.66 -0.99 20.64
C ALA A 66 2.45 -1.88 20.99
N LEU A 67 1.32 -1.59 20.36
CA LEU A 67 0.06 -2.30 20.51
C LEU A 67 -0.47 -2.65 19.12
N ASN A 68 -0.85 -3.91 18.94
CA ASN A 68 -1.57 -4.39 17.76
C ASN A 68 -3.00 -4.72 18.19
N LEU A 69 -3.97 -3.98 17.66
CA LEU A 69 -5.40 -4.14 17.92
C LEU A 69 -6.10 -4.58 16.64
N LYS A 70 -7.18 -5.36 16.76
CA LYS A 70 -7.93 -5.87 15.61
C LYS A 70 -9.35 -6.29 15.97
N SER A 71 -10.22 -6.41 14.96
CA SER A 71 -11.54 -7.03 15.13
C SER A 71 -11.47 -8.55 15.24
N GLU A 72 -12.48 -9.13 15.88
CA GLU A 72 -12.74 -10.57 15.84
C GLU A 72 -12.97 -11.06 14.40
N THR A 73 -13.59 -10.25 13.54
CA THR A 73 -13.78 -10.56 12.11
C THR A 73 -12.45 -10.90 11.42
N LEU A 74 -11.37 -10.19 11.77
CA LEU A 74 -10.05 -10.45 11.19
C LEU A 74 -9.51 -11.82 11.59
N ASP A 75 -9.79 -12.30 12.81
CA ASP A 75 -9.35 -13.62 13.28
C ASP A 75 -10.00 -14.76 12.49
N TRP A 76 -11.27 -14.58 12.12
CA TRP A 76 -12.00 -15.55 11.29
C TRP A 76 -11.54 -15.53 9.84
N GLN A 77 -11.19 -14.34 9.32
CA GLN A 77 -10.81 -14.17 7.92
C GLN A 77 -9.40 -14.63 7.65
N PHE A 78 -8.45 -14.27 8.52
CA PHE A 78 -7.02 -14.50 8.33
C PHE A 78 -6.41 -15.18 9.57
N PRO A 79 -6.81 -16.43 9.89
CA PRO A 79 -6.32 -17.14 11.07
C PRO A 79 -4.79 -17.35 11.05
N GLU A 80 -4.19 -17.43 9.87
CA GLU A 80 -2.75 -17.52 9.70
C GLU A 80 -2.04 -16.20 10.07
N PHE A 81 -2.69 -15.04 9.90
CA PHE A 81 -2.15 -13.76 10.34
C PHE A 81 -2.10 -13.65 11.87
N GLN A 82 -3.10 -14.20 12.57
CA GLN A 82 -3.10 -14.31 14.04
C GLN A 82 -1.91 -15.17 14.54
N SER A 83 -1.66 -16.29 13.87
CA SER A 83 -0.53 -17.16 14.19
C SER A 83 0.80 -16.43 13.96
N TRP A 84 0.93 -15.77 12.81
CA TRP A 84 2.12 -14.99 12.46
C TRP A 84 2.41 -13.84 13.45
N LEU A 85 1.37 -13.10 13.88
CA LEU A 85 1.46 -12.06 14.89
C LEU A 85 1.91 -12.58 16.26
N SER A 86 1.57 -13.82 16.59
CA SER A 86 1.90 -14.46 17.87
C SER A 86 3.34 -14.99 17.89
N GLU A 87 3.81 -15.52 16.76
CA GLU A 87 5.15 -16.09 16.59
C GLU A 87 6.24 -15.03 16.51
N HIS A 88 5.91 -13.90 15.88
CA HIS A 88 6.85 -12.83 15.64
C HIS A 88 6.49 -11.72 16.63
N ASN A 89 7.38 -11.31 17.53
CA ASN A 89 7.11 -10.20 18.46
C ASN A 89 7.08 -8.87 17.68
N VAL A 90 5.97 -8.61 17.00
CA VAL A 90 5.94 -7.67 15.87
C VAL A 90 5.69 -6.24 16.33
N GLN A 91 6.70 -5.64 16.95
CA GLN A 91 6.77 -4.19 17.03
C GLN A 91 6.73 -3.61 15.62
N ASN A 92 5.93 -2.56 15.41
CA ASN A 92 5.78 -1.88 14.13
C ASN A 92 5.28 -2.80 13.00
N THR A 93 4.26 -3.60 13.28
CA THR A 93 3.53 -4.33 12.22
C THR A 93 2.79 -3.35 11.35
N LYS A 94 2.74 -3.61 10.06
CA LYS A 94 1.78 -2.99 9.15
C LYS A 94 1.00 -4.09 8.45
N LEU A 95 -0.28 -3.82 8.22
CA LEU A 95 -1.17 -4.65 7.44
C LEU A 95 -1.83 -3.77 6.38
N VAL A 96 -2.04 -4.32 5.20
CA VAL A 96 -2.94 -3.78 4.18
C VAL A 96 -3.86 -4.89 3.72
N MET A 97 -5.12 -4.56 3.50
CA MET A 97 -6.17 -5.52 3.15
C MET A 97 -7.01 -4.98 1.99
N CYS A 98 -7.49 -5.90 1.15
CA CYS A 98 -8.51 -5.63 0.13
C CYS A 98 -9.28 -6.94 -0.11
N GLY A 99 -10.54 -7.00 0.27
CA GLY A 99 -11.32 -8.24 0.28
C GLY A 99 -10.67 -9.33 1.10
N ASN A 100 -10.48 -10.49 0.48
CA ASN A 100 -9.82 -11.64 1.08
C ASN A 100 -8.30 -11.60 0.89
N ALA A 101 -7.76 -10.55 0.27
CA ALA A 101 -6.33 -10.39 0.09
C ALA A 101 -5.73 -9.51 1.19
N TYR A 102 -4.52 -9.85 1.64
CA TYR A 102 -3.75 -8.99 2.52
C TYR A 102 -2.25 -9.14 2.33
N VAL A 103 -1.52 -8.12 2.78
CA VAL A 103 -0.07 -8.16 2.98
C VAL A 103 0.23 -7.58 4.36
N GLY A 104 0.89 -8.38 5.19
CA GLY A 104 1.41 -8.00 6.49
C GLY A 104 2.93 -7.95 6.47
N TRP A 105 3.53 -6.94 7.10
CA TRP A 105 4.98 -6.82 7.22
C TRP A 105 5.42 -6.14 8.50
N ASN A 106 6.72 -6.23 8.81
CA ASN A 106 7.31 -5.60 9.98
C ASN A 106 8.66 -4.96 9.70
N THR A 107 9.18 -4.20 10.66
CA THR A 107 10.48 -3.51 10.53
C THR A 107 11.67 -4.47 10.47
N ASN A 108 11.48 -5.74 10.79
CA ASN A 108 12.51 -6.77 10.65
C ASN A 108 12.57 -7.37 9.23
N GLY A 109 11.71 -6.91 8.31
CA GLY A 109 11.66 -7.42 6.93
C GLY A 109 11.00 -8.79 6.83
N ARG A 110 10.14 -9.16 7.79
CA ARG A 110 9.29 -10.35 7.68
C ARG A 110 7.99 -9.95 7.00
N PHE A 111 7.49 -10.85 6.17
CA PHE A 111 6.27 -10.67 5.39
C PHE A 111 5.35 -11.87 5.60
N ILE A 112 4.07 -11.61 5.49
CA ILE A 112 3.01 -12.61 5.32
C ILE A 112 2.01 -12.04 4.31
N TRP A 113 1.45 -12.89 3.47
CA TRP A 113 0.48 -12.46 2.46
C TRP A 113 -0.51 -13.57 2.19
N HIS A 114 -1.68 -13.18 1.70
CA HIS A 114 -2.73 -14.08 1.24
C HIS A 114 -3.49 -13.45 0.09
N GLY A 115 -3.91 -14.26 -0.89
CA GLY A 115 -4.87 -13.84 -1.91
C GLY A 115 -4.43 -12.71 -2.84
N VAL A 116 -3.15 -12.33 -2.81
CA VAL A 116 -2.57 -11.29 -3.69
C VAL A 116 -2.07 -11.89 -5.00
N ASP A 117 -1.93 -11.04 -6.03
CA ASP A 117 -1.32 -11.41 -7.31
C ASP A 117 0.10 -11.97 -7.13
N ASP A 118 0.47 -12.98 -7.92
CA ASP A 118 1.76 -13.68 -7.80
C ASP A 118 2.97 -12.75 -7.94
N SER A 119 2.84 -11.59 -8.60
CA SER A 119 3.94 -10.61 -8.65
C SER A 119 4.29 -10.03 -7.28
N VAL A 120 3.32 -9.92 -6.35
CA VAL A 120 3.55 -9.34 -5.02
C VAL A 120 4.54 -10.18 -4.20
N PRO A 121 4.35 -11.51 -4.02
CA PRO A 121 5.34 -12.33 -3.30
C PRO A 121 6.73 -12.30 -3.92
N HIS A 122 6.85 -12.28 -5.25
CA HIS A 122 8.14 -12.19 -5.94
C HIS A 122 8.82 -10.84 -5.65
N LEU A 123 8.03 -9.76 -5.69
CA LEU A 123 8.50 -8.41 -5.41
C LEU A 123 8.96 -8.25 -3.96
N LEU A 124 8.17 -8.71 -2.99
CA LEU A 124 8.50 -8.68 -1.55
C LEU A 124 9.81 -9.41 -1.24
N ARG A 125 10.07 -10.54 -1.90
CA ARG A 125 11.32 -11.29 -1.74
C ARG A 125 12.53 -10.60 -2.37
N ALA A 126 12.34 -9.80 -3.41
CA ALA A 126 13.43 -9.23 -4.20
C ALA A 126 13.95 -7.88 -3.66
N LYS A 127 13.06 -6.99 -3.19
CA LYS A 127 13.40 -5.58 -2.96
C LYS A 127 13.71 -5.18 -1.51
N GLY A 128 13.46 -6.06 -0.53
CA GLY A 128 13.85 -5.81 0.86
C GLY A 128 12.78 -5.08 1.67
N GLN A 129 13.09 -3.92 2.25
CA GLN A 129 12.22 -3.28 3.27
C GLN A 129 11.13 -2.40 2.67
N LEU A 130 9.89 -2.73 3.00
CA LEU A 130 8.68 -2.05 2.54
C LEU A 130 8.33 -0.88 3.49
N LYS A 131 8.25 0.33 2.93
CA LYS A 131 7.86 1.55 3.65
C LYS A 131 6.34 1.62 3.81
N ASN A 132 5.62 1.50 2.71
CA ASN A 132 4.16 1.55 2.66
C ASN A 132 3.66 0.71 1.47
N MET A 133 2.47 0.14 1.59
CA MET A 133 1.81 -0.57 0.50
C MET A 133 0.32 -0.33 0.56
N ALA A 134 -0.29 -0.18 -0.61
CA ALA A 134 -1.72 -0.08 -0.80
C ALA A 134 -2.19 -1.24 -1.68
N LEU A 135 -3.33 -1.83 -1.33
CA LEU A 135 -4.04 -2.80 -2.14
C LEU A 135 -5.36 -2.18 -2.60
N GLY A 136 -5.70 -2.41 -3.86
CA GLY A 136 -6.94 -1.96 -4.47
C GLY A 136 -7.68 -3.11 -5.16
N LEU A 137 -8.78 -2.74 -5.82
CA LEU A 137 -9.64 -3.68 -6.55
C LEU A 137 -8.88 -4.41 -7.66
N GLU A 138 -9.35 -5.62 -7.99
CA GLU A 138 -8.87 -6.41 -9.15
C GLU A 138 -7.35 -6.69 -9.14
N GLY A 139 -6.73 -6.77 -7.95
CA GLY A 139 -5.30 -7.06 -7.81
C GLY A 139 -4.40 -5.83 -7.96
N ALA A 140 -4.98 -4.64 -7.99
CA ALA A 140 -4.24 -3.38 -7.98
C ALA A 140 -3.36 -3.28 -6.73
N TYR A 141 -2.12 -2.82 -6.90
CA TYR A 141 -1.27 -2.47 -5.76
C TYR A 141 -0.31 -1.33 -6.09
N VAL A 142 0.13 -0.67 -5.02
CA VAL A 142 1.28 0.24 -5.03
C VAL A 142 2.16 -0.12 -3.84
N ALA A 143 3.45 -0.35 -4.07
CA ALA A 143 4.45 -0.66 -3.07
C ALA A 143 5.53 0.43 -3.06
N LEU A 144 5.68 1.09 -1.92
CA LEU A 144 6.72 2.09 -1.65
C LEU A 144 7.82 1.45 -0.81
N TRP A 145 9.06 1.55 -1.27
CA TRP A 145 10.22 0.96 -0.60
C TRP A 145 10.97 1.98 0.24
N GLU A 146 11.75 1.50 1.22
CA GLU A 146 12.60 2.35 2.06
C GLU A 146 13.74 3.03 1.27
N ASP A 147 14.10 2.52 0.08
CA ASP A 147 15.06 3.17 -0.82
C ASP A 147 14.45 4.33 -1.63
N GLY A 148 13.14 4.54 -1.48
CA GLY A 148 12.39 5.59 -2.15
C GLY A 148 11.83 5.20 -3.51
N THR A 149 12.07 3.98 -3.98
CA THR A 149 11.47 3.47 -5.23
C THR A 149 10.02 3.07 -5.02
N CYS A 150 9.28 3.01 -6.13
CA CYS A 150 7.87 2.65 -6.17
C CYS A 150 7.67 1.57 -7.24
N ASP A 151 6.89 0.53 -6.93
CA ASP A 151 6.37 -0.41 -7.93
C ASP A 151 4.85 -0.49 -7.81
N TRP A 152 4.17 -0.63 -8.94
CA TRP A 152 2.73 -0.74 -8.98
C TRP A 152 2.28 -1.60 -10.15
N LYS A 153 1.06 -2.12 -10.05
CA LYS A 153 0.40 -2.91 -11.09
C LYS A 153 -1.11 -2.77 -10.92
N GLY A 154 -1.86 -2.94 -12.01
CA GLY A 154 -3.32 -3.07 -11.96
C GLY A 154 -4.05 -1.76 -11.68
N LEU A 155 -3.47 -0.60 -12.02
CA LEU A 155 -4.05 0.71 -11.72
C LEU A 155 -5.05 1.20 -12.78
N GLU A 156 -5.52 0.35 -13.69
CA GLU A 156 -6.45 0.73 -14.77
C GLU A 156 -7.77 1.30 -14.21
N ARG A 157 -8.14 0.89 -13.00
CA ARG A 157 -9.32 1.37 -12.26
C ARG A 157 -9.06 2.65 -11.47
N TYR A 158 -7.81 3.10 -11.33
CA TYR A 158 -7.41 4.28 -10.56
C TYR A 158 -6.84 5.34 -11.50
N SER A 159 -7.70 5.84 -12.39
CA SER A 159 -7.31 6.80 -13.44
C SER A 159 -6.58 8.01 -12.87
N GLY A 160 -5.48 8.38 -13.51
CA GLY A 160 -4.66 9.50 -13.11
C GLY A 160 -3.58 9.17 -12.09
N LEU A 161 -3.72 8.07 -11.35
CA LEU A 161 -2.70 7.66 -10.39
C LEU A 161 -1.43 7.18 -11.10
N ASN A 162 -1.54 6.45 -12.21
CA ASN A 162 -0.38 5.97 -12.97
C ASN A 162 0.53 7.14 -13.37
N GLU A 163 -0.06 8.20 -13.91
CA GLU A 163 0.66 9.37 -14.39
C GLU A 163 1.32 10.15 -13.24
N LEU A 164 0.65 10.23 -12.08
CA LEU A 164 1.24 10.81 -10.87
C LEU A 164 2.43 9.97 -10.37
N LEU A 165 2.34 8.64 -10.41
CA LEU A 165 3.42 7.74 -10.01
C LEU A 165 4.59 7.77 -11.01
N ASP A 166 4.31 7.76 -12.31
CA ASP A 166 5.31 7.85 -13.39
C ASP A 166 6.06 9.19 -13.35
N GLY A 167 5.36 10.29 -13.05
CA GLY A 167 5.95 11.62 -12.94
C GLY A 167 6.72 11.87 -11.63
N SER A 168 6.63 10.97 -10.66
CA SER A 168 7.24 11.14 -9.34
C SER A 168 8.72 10.75 -9.32
N ALA A 169 9.54 11.57 -8.69
CA ALA A 169 10.94 11.24 -8.43
C ALA A 169 11.09 10.20 -7.30
N VAL A 170 12.25 9.55 -7.24
CA VAL A 170 12.63 8.67 -6.13
C VAL A 170 12.58 9.46 -4.81
N ASN A 171 11.98 8.89 -3.76
CA ASN A 171 11.72 9.54 -2.46
C ASN A 171 10.71 10.70 -2.49
N GLU A 172 10.04 10.96 -3.60
CA GLU A 172 9.02 12.02 -3.66
C GLU A 172 7.71 11.59 -2.99
N ILE A 173 7.36 10.31 -3.06
CA ILE A 173 6.13 9.78 -2.47
C ILE A 173 6.39 9.29 -1.04
N GLU A 174 5.58 9.76 -0.10
CA GLU A 174 5.66 9.38 1.30
C GLU A 174 4.61 8.33 1.68
N PHE A 175 3.41 8.42 1.12
CA PHE A 175 2.29 7.54 1.46
C PHE A 175 1.30 7.41 0.29
N VAL A 176 0.74 6.21 0.12
CA VAL A 176 -0.34 5.94 -0.82
C VAL A 176 -1.42 5.08 -0.18
N ALA A 177 -2.68 5.34 -0.52
CA ALA A 177 -3.82 4.51 -0.20
C ALA A 177 -4.76 4.39 -1.41
N LEU A 178 -5.20 3.17 -1.67
CA LEU A 178 -6.21 2.85 -2.67
C LEU A 178 -7.50 2.51 -1.95
N ASN A 179 -8.65 2.94 -2.47
CA ASN A 179 -9.93 2.51 -1.92
C ASN A 179 -10.19 1.06 -2.34
N PRO A 180 -10.30 0.11 -1.40
CA PRO A 180 -10.52 -1.30 -1.72
C PRO A 180 -11.95 -1.62 -2.16
N ILE A 181 -12.88 -0.65 -2.07
CA ILE A 181 -14.31 -0.82 -2.36
C ILE A 181 -14.73 -0.05 -3.61
N LYS A 182 -14.12 1.10 -3.85
CA LYS A 182 -14.48 2.00 -4.96
C LYS A 182 -13.30 2.23 -5.88
N ALA A 183 -13.42 1.75 -7.11
CA ALA A 183 -12.51 2.07 -8.18
C ALA A 183 -12.41 3.60 -8.36
N GLY A 184 -11.22 4.09 -8.66
CA GLY A 184 -10.95 5.49 -8.94
C GLY A 184 -10.64 6.32 -7.70
N GLU A 185 -10.97 5.84 -6.50
CA GLU A 185 -10.71 6.58 -5.28
C GLU A 185 -9.32 6.25 -4.69
N PHE A 186 -8.49 7.27 -4.48
CA PHE A 186 -7.15 7.13 -3.92
C PHE A 186 -6.73 8.37 -3.12
N PHE A 187 -5.68 8.20 -2.32
CA PHE A 187 -4.99 9.28 -1.62
C PHE A 187 -3.47 9.09 -1.76
N LEU A 188 -2.77 10.16 -2.12
CA LEU A 188 -1.33 10.19 -2.33
C LEU A 188 -0.74 11.39 -1.59
N LEU A 189 0.32 11.14 -0.82
CA LEU A 189 1.06 12.17 -0.08
C LEU A 189 2.52 12.20 -0.55
N TYR A 190 2.98 13.40 -0.87
CA TYR A 190 4.36 13.68 -1.25
C TYR A 190 5.17 14.16 -0.05
N SER A 191 6.47 13.87 -0.07
CA SER A 191 7.44 14.23 0.99
C SER A 191 7.60 15.74 1.17
N ASN A 192 7.23 16.54 0.18
CA ASN A 192 7.20 18.00 0.26
C ASN A 192 5.87 18.57 0.75
N LYS A 193 5.07 17.76 1.47
CA LYS A 193 3.77 18.14 2.03
C LYS A 193 2.77 18.59 0.96
N ARG A 194 2.82 17.98 -0.22
CA ARG A 194 1.73 18.07 -1.18
C ARG A 194 0.87 16.81 -1.10
N ALA A 195 -0.42 16.92 -1.36
CA ALA A 195 -1.31 15.78 -1.46
C ALA A 195 -2.14 15.84 -2.73
N ALA A 196 -2.36 14.67 -3.33
CA ALA A 196 -3.31 14.45 -4.41
C ALA A 196 -4.30 13.39 -3.96
N PHE A 197 -5.58 13.63 -4.11
CA PHE A 197 -6.59 12.62 -3.80
C PHE A 197 -7.79 12.73 -4.73
N VAL A 198 -8.39 11.59 -5.01
CA VAL A 198 -9.64 11.50 -5.76
C VAL A 198 -10.60 10.71 -4.89
N VAL A 199 -11.70 11.32 -4.47
CA VAL A 199 -12.72 10.72 -3.60
C VAL A 199 -14.08 11.30 -3.96
N ASN A 200 -15.17 10.63 -3.58
CA ASN A 200 -16.50 11.22 -3.70
C ASN A 200 -16.56 12.59 -3.00
N HIS A 201 -17.21 13.58 -3.63
CA HIS A 201 -17.37 14.95 -3.12
C HIS A 201 -17.83 15.02 -1.65
N LEU A 202 -18.69 14.10 -1.21
CA LEU A 202 -19.14 14.07 0.20
C LEU A 202 -17.98 13.85 1.18
N HIS A 203 -16.98 13.07 0.79
CA HIS A 203 -15.77 12.82 1.57
C HIS A 203 -14.68 13.86 1.28
N GLY A 204 -14.63 14.36 0.04
CA GLY A 204 -13.62 15.30 -0.44
C GLY A 204 -13.48 16.54 0.44
N GLU A 205 -14.60 17.17 0.83
CA GLU A 205 -14.55 18.37 1.68
C GLU A 205 -13.94 18.12 3.06
N ASN A 206 -14.29 16.99 3.68
CA ASN A 206 -13.76 16.67 5.00
C ASN A 206 -12.28 16.27 4.94
N ILE A 207 -11.86 15.56 3.87
CA ILE A 207 -10.46 15.23 3.62
C ILE A 207 -9.67 16.51 3.34
N ARG A 208 -10.19 17.40 2.50
CA ARG A 208 -9.62 18.72 2.19
C ARG A 208 -9.37 19.51 3.48
N GLN A 209 -10.37 19.60 4.35
CA GLN A 209 -10.24 20.26 5.65
C GLN A 209 -9.14 19.60 6.50
N ALA A 210 -9.16 18.27 6.65
CA ALA A 210 -8.19 17.55 7.46
C ALA A 210 -6.74 17.71 6.97
N VAL A 211 -6.54 17.67 5.66
CA VAL A 211 -5.25 17.86 4.98
C VAL A 211 -4.75 19.29 5.19
N GLN A 212 -5.63 20.29 5.02
CA GLN A 212 -5.30 21.70 5.24
C GLN A 212 -4.95 22.01 6.69
N GLU A 213 -5.65 21.42 7.67
CA GLU A 213 -5.33 21.55 9.10
C GLU A 213 -3.91 21.04 9.44
N CYS A 214 -3.35 20.18 8.59
CA CYS A 214 -1.98 19.66 8.71
C CYS A 214 -0.93 20.49 7.96
N ASN A 215 -1.31 21.63 7.36
CA ASN A 215 -0.46 22.44 6.49
C ASN A 215 0.12 21.62 5.33
N ILE A 216 -0.74 20.85 4.66
CA ILE A 216 -0.43 20.09 3.46
C ILE A 216 -1.12 20.80 2.29
N ASP A 217 -0.35 21.08 1.24
CA ASP A 217 -0.82 21.74 0.03
C ASP A 217 -1.54 20.72 -0.86
N ILE A 218 -2.79 21.01 -1.24
CA ILE A 218 -3.56 20.13 -2.11
C ILE A 218 -3.28 20.53 -3.55
N ILE A 219 -2.80 19.58 -4.35
CA ILE A 219 -2.52 19.82 -5.78
C ILE A 219 -3.59 19.26 -6.72
N ILE A 220 -4.33 18.25 -6.27
CA ILE A 220 -5.45 17.64 -6.99
C ILE A 220 -6.45 17.16 -5.94
N ASP A 221 -7.71 17.55 -6.07
CA ASP A 221 -8.80 17.07 -5.19
C ASP A 221 -10.08 16.61 -5.90
N ASP A 222 -10.11 16.68 -7.24
CA ASP A 222 -11.21 16.21 -8.06
C ASP A 222 -10.71 15.29 -9.19
N ALA A 223 -11.49 14.26 -9.52
CA ALA A 223 -11.27 13.42 -10.70
C ALA A 223 -11.24 14.24 -12.00
N ALA A 224 -12.08 15.27 -12.10
CA ALA A 224 -12.10 16.17 -13.25
C ALA A 224 -10.83 17.02 -13.33
N GLU A 225 -10.37 17.53 -12.19
CA GLU A 225 -9.12 18.29 -12.09
C GLU A 225 -7.90 17.39 -12.35
N CYS A 226 -7.96 16.12 -11.94
CA CYS A 226 -6.95 15.13 -12.26
C CYS A 226 -6.85 14.95 -13.79
N ALA A 227 -7.96 14.70 -14.47
CA ALA A 227 -7.97 14.57 -15.93
C ALA A 227 -7.47 15.84 -16.65
N ILE A 228 -7.79 17.03 -16.14
CA ILE A 228 -7.32 18.31 -16.70
C ILE A 228 -5.82 18.52 -16.45
N THR A 229 -5.36 18.29 -15.22
CA THR A 229 -3.94 18.43 -14.84
C THR A 229 -3.07 17.52 -15.70
N LEU A 230 -3.51 16.30 -15.94
CA LEU A 230 -2.82 15.35 -16.79
C LEU A 230 -2.80 15.78 -18.25
N ALA A 231 -3.93 16.28 -18.77
CA ALA A 231 -3.99 16.83 -20.12
C ALA A 231 -3.10 18.07 -20.31
N VAL A 232 -2.83 18.85 -19.25
CA VAL A 232 -1.88 19.98 -19.29
C VAL A 232 -0.44 19.48 -19.30
N ILE A 233 -0.09 18.49 -18.47
CA ILE A 233 1.25 17.87 -18.44
C ILE A 233 1.61 17.27 -19.81
N ASP A 234 0.67 16.54 -20.44
CA ASP A 234 0.88 15.97 -21.78
C ASP A 234 1.11 17.04 -22.86
N ASN A 235 0.42 18.19 -22.75
CA ASN A 235 0.60 19.30 -23.69
C ASN A 235 1.94 20.04 -23.50
N ASP A 236 2.41 20.20 -22.26
CA ASP A 236 3.70 20.82 -21.96
C ASP A 236 4.89 19.92 -22.34
N ALA A 237 4.72 18.59 -22.28
CA ALA A 237 5.70 17.64 -22.81
C ALA A 237 5.72 17.60 -24.36
N SER A 238 4.65 18.05 -25.02
CA SER A 238 4.51 18.01 -26.49
C SER A 238 5.00 19.25 -27.24
N THR A 239 5.44 20.31 -26.54
CA THR A 239 5.70 21.61 -27.19
C THR A 239 7.07 21.79 -27.82
N TRP A 240 7.96 20.79 -27.85
CA TRP A 240 9.29 20.92 -28.49
C TRP A 240 9.76 19.66 -29.20
N SER A 241 9.11 19.33 -30.31
CA SER A 241 9.77 18.60 -31.41
C SER A 241 9.10 18.95 -32.73
N ASP A 242 9.37 20.17 -33.21
CA ASP A 242 9.28 20.50 -34.63
C ASP A 242 10.39 19.76 -35.37
N ASP A 243 10.20 18.47 -35.65
CA ASP A 243 10.93 17.80 -36.73
C ASP A 243 9.97 17.56 -37.89
N ASP A 244 10.01 18.54 -38.78
CA ASP A 244 9.44 18.56 -40.11
C ASP A 244 10.00 17.39 -40.93
N SER A 245 9.17 16.37 -41.17
CA SER A 245 9.45 15.33 -42.17
C SER A 245 8.16 14.78 -42.76
N THR A 246 7.88 15.28 -43.97
CA THR A 246 6.80 14.92 -44.89
C THR A 246 6.60 13.40 -45.11
N PRO A 247 5.35 12.98 -45.43
CA PRO A 247 4.98 11.56 -45.50
C PRO A 247 5.26 10.95 -46.88
N THR A 248 5.73 9.71 -46.91
CA THR A 248 5.72 8.87 -48.12
C THR A 248 4.63 7.81 -47.99
N SER A 249 3.67 7.89 -48.90
CA SER A 249 2.53 7.00 -49.08
C SER A 249 2.93 5.69 -49.77
N SER A 250 2.35 4.57 -49.33
CA SER A 250 2.13 3.33 -50.11
C SER A 250 1.26 2.32 -49.32
N PRO A 251 0.56 1.39 -50.02
CA PRO A 251 -0.83 0.98 -49.72
C PRO A 251 -0.97 -0.33 -48.89
N PRO A 252 -2.22 -0.73 -48.54
CA PRO A 252 -2.48 -1.85 -47.65
C PRO A 252 -2.43 -3.19 -48.39
N SER A 253 -1.86 -4.22 -47.76
CA SER A 253 -2.02 -5.61 -48.20
C SER A 253 -2.96 -6.36 -47.26
N ASP A 254 -4.08 -6.79 -47.83
CA ASP A 254 -4.94 -7.84 -47.32
C ASP A 254 -4.14 -9.07 -46.90
N TYR A 255 -4.43 -9.64 -45.73
CA TYR A 255 -4.46 -11.09 -45.56
C TYR A 255 -5.40 -11.47 -44.40
N GLN A 256 -6.41 -12.26 -44.78
CA GLN A 256 -7.30 -13.02 -43.93
C GLN A 256 -6.51 -14.16 -43.25
N ASP A 257 -6.85 -14.49 -42.01
CA ASP A 257 -7.39 -15.83 -41.72
C ASP A 257 -7.86 -15.95 -40.27
N ALA A 258 -9.15 -16.26 -40.16
CA ALA A 258 -9.82 -16.65 -38.94
C ALA A 258 -9.53 -18.12 -38.65
N VAL A 259 -8.97 -18.43 -37.47
CA VAL A 259 -8.93 -19.79 -36.93
C VAL A 259 -9.96 -19.89 -35.81
N SER A 260 -10.99 -20.70 -36.05
CA SER A 260 -11.99 -21.07 -35.05
C SER A 260 -11.39 -22.04 -34.03
N HIS A 261 -11.31 -21.62 -32.77
CA HIS A 261 -11.06 -22.56 -31.67
C HIS A 261 -12.37 -23.23 -31.26
N GLN A 262 -12.40 -24.55 -31.44
CA GLN A 262 -13.47 -25.43 -30.99
C GLN A 262 -13.41 -25.61 -29.47
N ILE A 263 -14.58 -25.51 -28.84
CA ILE A 263 -14.84 -25.76 -27.42
C ILE A 263 -14.89 -27.28 -27.20
N PRO A 264 -14.08 -27.87 -26.30
CA PRO A 264 -14.26 -29.26 -25.89
C PRO A 264 -15.45 -29.40 -24.92
N PRO A 265 -16.17 -30.53 -24.94
CA PRO A 265 -17.37 -30.73 -24.13
C PRO A 265 -17.04 -30.95 -22.64
N ALA A 266 -17.97 -30.51 -21.79
CA ALA A 266 -17.92 -30.70 -20.34
C ALA A 266 -18.03 -32.20 -19.96
N PRO A 267 -17.26 -32.67 -18.96
CA PRO A 267 -17.53 -33.96 -18.33
C PRO A 267 -18.58 -33.84 -17.22
N ASN A 268 -19.51 -34.80 -17.24
CA ASN A 268 -20.59 -35.00 -16.28
C ASN A 268 -20.08 -35.35 -14.88
N THR A 269 -20.90 -34.95 -13.91
CA THR A 269 -20.87 -35.27 -12.49
C THR A 269 -21.00 -36.76 -12.19
N SER A 270 -20.17 -37.28 -11.28
CA SER A 270 -20.60 -38.27 -10.27
C SER A 270 -19.61 -38.37 -9.08
N SER A 271 -20.14 -38.07 -7.89
CA SER A 271 -19.88 -38.70 -6.56
C SER A 271 -18.52 -39.35 -6.26
N ARG A 272 -17.90 -38.98 -5.13
CA ARG A 272 -18.02 -39.68 -3.83
C ARG A 272 -17.02 -39.10 -2.80
N GLU A 273 -17.50 -38.98 -1.57
CA GLU A 273 -16.79 -38.54 -0.36
C GLU A 273 -15.55 -39.39 -0.05
N GLU A 274 -14.42 -38.74 0.19
CA GLU A 274 -13.36 -39.21 1.09
C GLU A 274 -12.90 -38.01 1.93
N ARG A 275 -12.74 -38.24 3.24
CA ARG A 275 -12.46 -37.19 4.24
C ARG A 275 -10.99 -36.82 4.18
N ASP A 276 -10.75 -35.54 3.93
CA ASP A 276 -9.43 -34.92 3.88
C ASP A 276 -8.76 -34.85 5.25
N GLU A 277 -7.50 -35.30 5.30
CA GLU A 277 -6.50 -34.77 6.21
C GLU A 277 -6.22 -33.30 5.84
N PRO A 278 -6.00 -32.39 6.80
CA PRO A 278 -5.77 -30.98 6.50
C PRO A 278 -4.49 -30.82 5.66
N PRO A 279 -4.50 -30.01 4.58
CA PRO A 279 -3.31 -29.76 3.80
C PRO A 279 -2.26 -29.04 4.66
N GLU A 280 -1.06 -29.62 4.73
CA GLU A 280 0.11 -28.93 5.25
C GLU A 280 0.38 -27.66 4.42
N CYS A 281 0.49 -26.51 5.09
CA CYS A 281 0.78 -25.23 4.45
C CYS A 281 2.23 -25.26 3.88
N PRO A 282 2.43 -25.12 2.55
CA PRO A 282 3.77 -25.17 1.97
C PRO A 282 4.59 -23.86 2.13
N ILE A 283 4.10 -22.87 2.89
CA ILE A 283 4.66 -21.50 2.91
C ILE A 283 5.13 -21.07 4.32
N CYS A 284 5.12 -21.96 5.31
CA CYS A 284 5.57 -21.63 6.66
C CYS A 284 6.87 -22.36 7.01
N THR A 285 8.01 -21.92 6.47
CA THR A 285 9.36 -21.97 7.11
C THR A 285 10.46 -21.71 6.07
N GLU A 286 10.60 -20.47 5.62
CA GLU A 286 11.95 -20.00 5.30
C GLU A 286 12.24 -18.83 6.22
N ASP A 287 12.88 -19.18 7.34
CA ASP A 287 13.56 -18.22 8.18
C ASP A 287 14.70 -17.63 7.32
N LEU A 288 14.41 -16.59 6.55
CA LEU A 288 15.42 -15.84 5.79
C LEU A 288 16.38 -15.20 6.79
N GLY A 289 17.42 -15.96 7.09
CA GLY A 289 18.57 -15.58 7.88
C GLY A 289 19.25 -14.37 7.24
N ARG A 290 19.44 -13.36 8.07
CA ARG A 290 20.05 -12.09 7.74
C ARG A 290 21.57 -12.24 7.74
N ASP A 291 22.16 -12.75 6.67
CA ASP A 291 23.61 -12.66 6.45
C ASP A 291 23.93 -11.45 5.55
N GLY A 292 24.06 -10.28 6.18
CA GLY A 292 24.70 -9.10 5.60
C GLY A 292 26.22 -9.12 5.81
N PRO A 293 27.00 -8.43 4.94
CA PRO A 293 28.43 -8.65 4.83
C PRO A 293 29.23 -8.16 6.05
N ARG A 294 30.14 -9.02 6.51
CA ARG A 294 31.23 -8.63 7.42
C ARG A 294 32.18 -7.69 6.68
N ASN A 295 32.08 -6.39 6.95
CA ASN A 295 33.18 -5.48 6.63
C ASN A 295 34.31 -5.70 7.63
N ILE A 296 35.36 -6.33 7.13
CA ILE A 296 36.72 -6.28 7.63
C ILE A 296 37.28 -4.93 7.20
N ASP A 297 37.63 -4.08 8.17
CA ASP A 297 38.73 -3.10 8.13
C ASP A 297 38.84 -2.52 9.55
N GLY A 298 39.91 -2.64 10.32
CA GLY A 298 41.30 -2.78 9.90
C GLY A 298 42.07 -1.47 10.05
N TYR A 299 41.94 -0.73 11.16
CA TYR A 299 42.92 0.31 11.52
C TYR A 299 43.39 0.18 12.96
N ILE A 300 44.62 -0.35 13.04
CA ILE A 300 45.55 -0.22 14.16
C ILE A 300 46.13 1.20 14.09
N THR A 301 45.99 1.98 15.15
CA THR A 301 46.93 3.06 15.47
C THR A 301 47.32 2.97 16.94
N LYS A 302 48.58 2.56 17.14
CA LYS A 302 49.35 2.71 18.38
C LYS A 302 49.84 4.15 18.52
N GLY A 303 50.01 4.57 19.77
CA GLY A 303 50.83 5.71 20.20
C GLY A 303 50.01 6.96 20.52
N THR A 304 50.20 7.68 21.62
CA THR A 304 51.40 7.82 22.45
C THR A 304 51.01 8.42 23.80
N GLU A 305 51.59 7.91 24.89
CA GLU A 305 51.62 8.56 26.20
C GLU A 305 52.28 9.96 26.11
N VAL A 306 51.64 10.96 26.71
CA VAL A 306 52.33 12.16 27.22
C VAL A 306 51.77 12.50 28.60
N ARG A 307 52.71 12.72 29.53
CA ARG A 307 52.60 13.04 30.97
C ARG A 307 51.95 14.40 31.28
N GLY A 308 51.50 14.51 32.54
CA GLY A 308 51.40 15.73 33.37
C GLY A 308 49.96 15.99 33.81
N ASP A 309 49.58 16.14 35.08
CA ASP A 309 50.26 16.25 36.39
C ASP A 309 49.38 15.57 37.46
#